data_AF-B1Q4W0-F1
#
_entry.id   AF-B1Q4W0-F1
#
_cell.length_a   1.000
_cell.length_b   1.000
_cell.length_c   1.000
_cell.angle_alpha   90.00
_cell.angle_beta   90.00
_cell.angle_gamma   90.00
#
_symmetry.space_group_name_H-M   'P 1'
#
loop_
_entity.id
_entity.type
_entity.pdbx_description
1 polymer ?
#
loop_
_entity_poly.entity_id
_entity_poly.type
_entity_poly.pdbx_seq_one_letter_code
_entity_poly.pdbx_strand_id
1 'polypeptide(L)'
;AAHCVNGLNFRLVQVVLGVHNLRRREPTRQTFSVQRIFENGFDPRRLLNDIVVIQLNGSATINANVQVARLPAQGRGVEDRTPCLAMGWGRLGTNRPSPSVLQ
;
A
#
# COMPACT_ATOMS: atom_id res chain seq x y z
N ALA A 1 -5.88 -0.83 0.39
CA ALA A 1 -7.26 -1.05 0.87
C ALA A 1 -8.08 0.19 0.58
N ALA A 2 -9.36 0.04 0.24
CA ALA A 2 -10.27 1.15 -0.06
C ALA A 2 -10.54 2.00 1.19
N HIS A 3 -10.67 1.37 2.36
CA HIS A 3 -10.90 2.09 3.61
C HIS A 3 -9.77 3.09 3.96
N CYS A 4 -8.55 2.91 3.42
CA CYS A 4 -7.44 3.85 3.66
C CYS A 4 -7.66 5.22 3.00
N VAL A 5 -8.50 5.29 1.97
CA VAL A 5 -8.76 6.52 1.19
C VAL A 5 -10.23 6.93 1.20
N ASN A 6 -11.11 6.10 1.79
CA ASN A 6 -12.52 6.40 1.93
C ASN A 6 -12.73 7.70 2.73
N GLY A 7 -13.51 8.63 2.17
CA GLY A 7 -13.78 9.93 2.78
C GLY A 7 -12.60 10.91 2.78
N LEU A 8 -11.43 10.52 2.25
CA LEU A 8 -10.27 11.40 2.13
C LEU A 8 -10.26 12.15 0.78
N ASN A 9 -9.77 13.39 0.80
CA ASN A 9 -9.36 14.05 -0.43
C ASN A 9 -8.05 13.42 -0.93
N PHE A 10 -8.14 12.55 -1.94
CA PHE A 10 -6.98 11.82 -2.46
C PHE A 10 -5.86 12.72 -2.98
N ARG A 11 -6.14 14.00 -3.30
CA ARG A 11 -5.10 14.96 -3.72
C ARG A 11 -4.10 15.27 -2.61
N LEU A 12 -4.43 14.97 -1.35
CA LEU A 12 -3.54 15.11 -0.20
C LEU A 12 -2.71 13.85 0.07
N VAL A 13 -2.98 12.75 -0.64
CA VAL A 13 -2.28 11.48 -0.47
C VAL A 13 -0.99 11.48 -1.27
N GLN A 14 0.10 11.09 -0.62
CA GLN A 14 1.38 10.83 -1.27
C GLN A 14 1.67 9.32 -1.26
N VAL A 15 2.08 8.79 -2.40
CA VAL A 15 2.57 7.42 -2.52
C VAL A 15 4.09 7.47 -2.52
N VAL A 16 4.71 6.70 -1.62
CA VAL A 16 6.17 6.68 -1.44
C VAL A 16 6.68 5.26 -1.69
N LEU A 17 7.59 5.12 -2.64
CA LEU A 17 8.20 3.86 -3.05
C LEU A 17 9.70 3.83 -2.73
N GLY A 18 10.29 2.64 -2.63
CA GLY A 18 11.73 2.46 -2.45
C GLY A 18 12.26 2.95 -1.11
N VAL A 19 11.46 2.83 -0.05
CA VAL A 19 11.79 3.30 1.30
C VAL A 19 11.81 2.14 2.29
N HIS A 20 12.78 2.15 3.19
CA HIS A 20 12.86 1.28 4.36
C HIS A 20 12.56 2.05 5.65
N ASN A 21 13.13 3.26 5.80
CA ASN A 21 12.86 4.15 6.93
C ASN A 21 12.11 5.42 6.50
N LEU A 22 10.85 5.56 6.96
CA LEU A 22 9.97 6.68 6.63
C LEU A 22 10.48 8.05 7.07
N ARG A 23 11.30 8.11 8.14
CA ARG A 23 11.83 9.38 8.68
C ARG A 23 13.15 9.80 8.04
N ARG A 24 13.87 8.88 7.39
CA ARG A 24 15.14 9.19 6.72
C ARG A 24 14.89 9.62 5.29
N ARG A 25 15.72 10.56 4.82
CA ARG A 25 15.80 10.94 3.41
C ARG A 25 16.69 9.91 2.70
N GLU A 26 16.09 8.81 2.27
CA GLU A 26 16.78 7.74 1.56
C GLU A 26 16.90 8.08 0.07
N PRO A 27 18.07 7.89 -0.56
CA PRO A 27 18.28 8.21 -1.98
C PRO A 27 17.45 7.33 -2.93
N THR A 28 16.93 6.21 -2.43
CA THR A 28 16.09 5.26 -3.16
C THR A 28 14.62 5.66 -3.21
N ARG A 29 14.22 6.68 -2.43
CA ARG A 29 12.85 7.16 -2.29
C ARG A 29 12.35 7.76 -3.61
N GLN A 30 11.17 7.33 -4.05
CA GLN A 30 10.39 7.98 -5.11
C GLN A 30 9.03 8.37 -4.56
N THR A 31 8.62 9.63 -4.72
CA THR A 31 7.36 10.15 -4.17
C THR A 31 6.45 10.65 -5.28
N PHE A 32 5.18 10.26 -5.23
CA PHE A 32 4.17 10.57 -6.24
C PHE A 32 2.92 11.14 -5.59
N SER A 33 2.21 11.98 -6.33
CA SER A 33 0.83 12.35 -5.98
C SER A 33 -0.15 11.40 -6.68
N VAL A 34 -1.37 11.34 -6.17
CA VAL A 34 -2.44 10.52 -6.77
C VAL A 34 -3.13 11.30 -7.88
N GLN A 35 -3.10 10.73 -9.10
CA GLN A 35 -3.81 11.27 -10.25
C GLN A 35 -5.28 10.85 -10.26
N ARG A 36 -5.54 9.57 -9.97
CA ARG A 36 -6.88 8.98 -10.03
C ARG A 36 -6.98 7.77 -9.09
N ILE A 37 -8.19 7.51 -8.62
CA ILE A 37 -8.56 6.34 -7.83
C ILE A 37 -9.58 5.52 -8.62
N PHE A 38 -9.44 4.19 -8.59
CA PHE A 38 -10.42 3.24 -9.10
C PHE A 38 -10.88 2.32 -7.96
N GLU A 39 -12.19 2.26 -7.74
CA GLU A 39 -12.82 1.44 -6.71
C GLU A 39 -13.67 0.34 -7.33
N ASN A 40 -14.02 -0.67 -6.53
CA ASN A 40 -14.84 -1.79 -6.97
C ASN A 40 -16.00 -2.04 -5.99
N GLY A 41 -16.84 -1.03 -5.76
CA GLY A 41 -18.04 -1.17 -4.91
C GLY A 41 -17.70 -1.54 -3.46
N PHE A 42 -16.81 -0.78 -2.83
CA PHE A 42 -16.44 -0.96 -1.43
C PHE A 42 -17.64 -0.72 -0.51
N ASP A 43 -17.96 -1.68 0.36
CA ASP A 43 -18.95 -1.53 1.43
C ASP A 43 -18.24 -1.26 2.76
N PRO A 44 -18.26 -0.02 3.28
CA PRO A 44 -17.56 0.34 4.51
C PRO A 44 -18.19 -0.26 5.77
N ARG A 45 -19.46 -0.69 5.72
CA ARG A 45 -20.13 -1.29 6.88
C ARG A 45 -19.74 -2.76 7.04
N ARG A 46 -19.57 -3.47 5.92
CA ARG A 46 -19.25 -4.91 5.90
C ARG A 46 -17.79 -5.22 5.56
N LEU A 47 -17.01 -4.20 5.18
CA LEU A 47 -15.65 -4.29 4.66
C LEU A 47 -15.53 -5.22 3.42
N LEU A 48 -16.59 -5.28 2.61
CA LEU A 48 -16.56 -6.04 1.36
C LEU A 48 -15.93 -5.20 0.26
N ASN A 49 -15.19 -5.87 -0.64
CA ASN A 49 -14.43 -5.23 -1.72
C ASN A 49 -13.48 -4.13 -1.22
N ASP A 50 -12.76 -4.38 -0.13
CA ASP A 50 -11.78 -3.45 0.44
C ASP A 50 -10.47 -3.36 -0.38
N ILE A 51 -10.62 -3.06 -1.66
CA ILE A 51 -9.57 -2.95 -2.66
C ILE A 51 -9.75 -1.64 -3.43
N VAL A 52 -8.63 -1.00 -3.72
CA VAL A 52 -8.58 0.25 -4.49
C VAL A 52 -7.32 0.26 -5.33
N VAL A 53 -7.41 0.75 -6.56
CA VAL A 53 -6.26 0.96 -7.44
C VAL A 53 -5.97 2.45 -7.52
N ILE A 54 -4.72 2.82 -7.26
CA ILE A 54 -4.25 4.21 -7.28
C ILE A 54 -3.41 4.42 -8.53
N GLN A 55 -3.81 5.35 -9.39
CA GLN A 55 -2.99 5.81 -10.49
C GLN A 55 -2.10 6.94 -10.00
N LEU A 56 -0.79 6.74 -10.12
CA LEU A 56 0.22 7.76 -9.81
C LEU A 56 0.21 8.86 -10.87
N ASN A 57 0.59 10.07 -10.50
CA ASN A 57 0.76 11.20 -11.44
C ASN A 57 1.98 11.10 -12.37
N GLY A 58 2.68 9.96 -12.35
CA GLY A 58 3.83 9.64 -13.18
C GLY A 58 4.22 8.17 -13.00
N SER A 59 5.12 7.68 -13.84
CA SER A 59 5.62 6.31 -13.75
C SER A 59 6.80 6.20 -12.78
N ALA A 60 6.81 5.14 -11.97
CA ALA A 60 7.96 4.83 -11.12
C ALA A 60 9.14 4.31 -11.95
N THR A 61 10.35 4.72 -11.58
CA THR A 61 11.58 4.18 -12.17
C THR A 61 11.90 2.85 -11.50
N ILE A 62 11.75 1.75 -12.24
CA ILE A 62 12.04 0.40 -11.74
C ILE A 62 13.55 0.24 -11.55
N ASN A 63 13.95 -0.29 -10.39
CA ASN A 63 15.34 -0.55 -10.03
C ASN A 63 15.39 -1.57 -8.88
N ALA A 64 16.58 -1.78 -8.28
CA ALA A 64 16.77 -2.71 -7.17
C ALA A 64 15.82 -2.49 -5.98
N ASN A 65 15.40 -1.24 -5.71
CA ASN A 65 14.58 -0.85 -4.57
C ASN A 65 13.10 -0.64 -4.91
N VAL A 66 12.75 -0.57 -6.19
CA VAL A 66 11.37 -0.38 -6.66
C VAL A 66 11.08 -1.39 -7.76
N GLN A 67 10.26 -2.38 -7.44
CA GLN A 67 9.87 -3.47 -8.33
C GLN A 67 8.35 -3.67 -8.28
N VAL A 68 7.80 -4.32 -9.32
CA VAL A 68 6.36 -4.61 -9.41
C VAL A 68 6.05 -5.96 -8.80
N ALA A 69 5.08 -6.00 -7.88
CA ALA A 69 4.58 -7.25 -7.31
C ALA A 69 3.73 -8.02 -8.33
N ARG A 70 3.83 -9.35 -8.31
CA ARG A 70 3.01 -10.22 -9.16
C ARG A 70 1.63 -10.42 -8.53
N LEU A 71 0.59 -10.36 -9.36
CA LEU A 71 -0.77 -10.71 -8.94
C LEU A 71 -1.00 -12.22 -9.08
N PRO A 72 -1.89 -12.80 -8.24
CA PRO A 72 -2.36 -14.15 -8.46
C PRO A 72 -3.19 -14.25 -9.74
N ALA A 73 -3.33 -15.48 -10.27
CA ALA A 73 -4.28 -15.74 -11.35
C ALA A 73 -5.72 -15.52 -10.86
N GLN A 74 -6.60 -15.10 -11.77
CA GLN A 74 -8.02 -14.88 -11.48
C GLN A 74 -8.66 -16.16 -10.92
N GLY A 75 -9.42 -16.02 -9.83
CA GLY A 75 -10.11 -17.13 -9.18
C GLY A 75 -9.22 -18.06 -8.36
N ARG A 76 -7.91 -17.79 -8.25
CA ARG A 76 -6.99 -18.60 -7.46
C ARG A 76 -7.16 -18.30 -5.96
N GLY A 77 -7.63 -19.29 -5.21
CA GLY A 77 -7.65 -19.27 -3.76
C GLY A 77 -6.27 -19.54 -3.14
N VAL A 78 -6.16 -19.29 -1.84
CA VAL A 78 -5.01 -19.67 -1.00
C VAL A 78 -5.49 -20.77 -0.05
N GLU A 79 -4.75 -21.87 0.04
CA GLU A 79 -5.10 -23.01 0.89
C GLU A 79 -4.89 -22.68 2.37
N ASP A 80 -5.63 -23.37 3.23
CA ASP A 80 -5.46 -23.26 4.68
C ASP A 80 -4.01 -23.58 5.07
N ARG A 81 -3.48 -22.85 6.06
CA ARG A 81 -2.10 -22.96 6.57
C ARG A 81 -0.98 -22.69 5.56
N THR A 82 -1.28 -22.10 4.40
CA THR A 82 -0.23 -21.63 3.47
C THR A 82 0.66 -20.57 4.16
N PRO A 83 1.97 -20.79 4.31
CA PRO A 83 2.84 -19.82 4.95
C PRO A 83 2.94 -18.55 4.09
N CYS A 84 2.72 -17.40 4.73
CA CYS A 84 2.73 -16.09 4.09
C CYS A 84 3.58 -15.11 4.90
N LEU A 85 4.05 -14.05 4.24
CA LEU A 85 4.76 -12.95 4.89
C LEU A 85 3.93 -11.67 4.79
N ALA A 86 3.61 -11.07 5.94
CA ALA A 86 3.03 -9.74 6.03
C ALA A 86 4.11 -8.76 6.48
N MET A 87 4.10 -7.54 5.93
CA MET A 87 5.10 -6.51 6.20
C MET A 87 4.45 -5.13 6.28
N GLY A 88 5.07 -4.20 6.99
CA GLY A 88 4.58 -2.82 7.03
C GLY A 88 5.17 -1.93 8.12
N TRP A 89 4.72 -0.68 8.14
CA TRP A 89 5.09 0.33 9.15
C TRP A 89 3.97 0.52 10.21
N GLY A 90 3.15 -0.51 10.43
CA GLY A 90 2.08 -0.51 11.43
C GLY A 90 2.62 -0.60 12.87
N ARG A 91 1.77 -0.31 13.86
CA ARG A 91 2.14 -0.42 15.28
C ARG A 91 2.61 -1.84 15.61
N LEU A 92 3.71 -1.94 16.37
CA LEU A 92 4.27 -3.22 16.85
C LEU A 92 3.60 -3.77 18.11
N GLY A 93 2.58 -3.09 18.61
CA GLY A 93 1.81 -3.49 19.78
C GLY A 93 0.69 -2.48 20.05
N THR A 94 -0.33 -2.89 20.79
CA THR A 94 -1.58 -2.13 21.00
C THR A 94 -1.34 -0.67 21.41
N ASN A 95 -0.41 -0.47 22.36
CA ASN A 95 -0.12 0.84 22.94
C ASN A 95 1.27 1.39 22.53
N ARG A 96 1.84 0.91 21.41
CA ARG A 96 3.14 1.39 20.91
C ARG A 96 2.97 2.35 19.73
N PRO A 97 3.87 3.32 19.54
CA PRO A 97 3.89 4.12 18.34
C PRO A 97 4.23 3.26 17.12
N SER A 98 3.81 3.71 15.93
CA SER A 98 4.25 3.09 14.68
C SER A 98 5.76 3.26 14.49
N PRO A 99 6.50 2.19 14.12
CA PRO A 99 7.90 2.28 13.82
C PRO A 99 8.12 3.07 12.53
N SER A 100 9.29 3.70 12.41
CA SER A 100 9.70 4.34 11.15
C SER A 100 10.37 3.38 10.19
N VAL A 101 10.87 2.24 10.68
CA VAL A 101 11.56 1.19 9.92
C VAL A 101 10.58 0.09 9.55
N LEU A 102 10.65 -0.42 8.32
CA LEU A 102 9.79 -1.49 7.83
C LEU A 102 9.99 -2.76 8.67
N GLN A 103 8.89 -3.43 8.99
CA GLN A 103 8.85 -4.68 9.75
C GLN A 103 8.44 -5.82 8.82
#